data_AF-A0A9E0VAN2-F1
#
_entry.id   AF-A0A9E0VAN2-F1
#
_cell.length_a   1.000
_cell.length_b   1.000
_cell.length_c   1.000
_cell.angle_alpha   90.00
_cell.angle_beta   90.00
_cell.angle_gamma   90.00
#
_symmetry.space_group_name_H-M   'P 1'
#
loop_
_entity.id
_entity.type
_entity.pdbx_description
1 polymer ?
#
loop_
_entity_poly.entity_id
_entity_poly.type
_entity_poly.pdbx_seq_one_letter_code
_entity_poly.pdbx_strand_id
1 'polypeptide(L)'
;MDKVIILILFISFTVFAVKVTAAARTGPADTPITRTTPYDFDGDGKTDFSIFRGSEGIWWNRHSSDDQVYAMRFGQFQDKPVAADFTGDGKSDIAVFRNDPAHLGVWYILHSEDNSFSVFTLGAGVDLPAPADYDGDGRADIAVFRPTNGIWFVRASASGKTFARPFGMVNDKPVPADYDGDGTADLAVYRPVTGEWWIQRSSDGEVRVIRFGLPNDNVVPGDFTGDGKADIAVFRRTTAEWFILRSEDGSNYSFRFGTNNTVAVPGDYDGDGKLDAAVWLGPSGEWFVHRSVDDGITYLTFGINGDTAGPNALVW
;
A
#
# COMPACT_ATOMS: atom_id res chain seq x y z
N MET A 1 34.89 -13.17 -33.32
CA MET A 1 34.55 -12.42 -32.09
C MET A 1 33.33 -11.60 -32.44
N ASP A 2 32.15 -12.19 -32.29
CA ASP A 2 30.91 -11.53 -32.68
C ASP A 2 30.43 -10.68 -31.52
N LYS A 3 30.34 -9.37 -31.78
CA LYS A 3 29.86 -8.38 -30.83
C LYS A 3 28.35 -8.54 -30.70
N VAL A 4 27.90 -8.98 -29.54
CA VAL A 4 26.49 -8.90 -29.13
C VAL A 4 26.16 -7.41 -28.92
N ILE A 5 25.32 -6.88 -29.79
CA ILE A 5 24.73 -5.55 -29.63
C ILE A 5 23.54 -5.73 -28.68
N ILE A 6 23.67 -5.24 -27.45
CA ILE A 6 22.55 -5.13 -26.51
C ILE A 6 21.72 -3.93 -26.95
N LEU A 7 20.56 -4.19 -27.55
CA LEU A 7 19.59 -3.18 -27.92
C LEU A 7 18.80 -2.80 -26.66
N ILE A 8 19.18 -1.70 -26.00
CA ILE A 8 18.39 -1.12 -24.91
C ILE A 8 17.21 -0.40 -25.58
N LEU A 9 16.04 -1.02 -25.56
CA LEU A 9 14.81 -0.44 -26.08
C LEU A 9 14.33 0.64 -25.08
N PHE A 10 14.40 1.91 -25.46
CA PHE A 10 13.77 2.98 -24.68
C PHE A 10 12.25 2.86 -24.81
N ILE A 11 11.59 2.41 -23.74
CA ILE A 11 10.13 2.37 -23.65
C ILE A 11 9.66 3.76 -23.19
N SER A 12 8.92 4.46 -24.05
CA SER A 12 8.36 5.78 -23.77
C SER A 12 7.11 5.65 -22.89
N PHE A 13 7.10 6.31 -21.73
CA PHE A 13 5.86 6.65 -21.03
C PHE A 13 5.29 7.91 -21.69
N THR A 14 4.00 7.91 -22.01
CA THR A 14 3.32 9.13 -22.47
C THR A 14 2.51 9.66 -21.30
N VAL A 15 3.03 10.70 -20.66
CA VAL A 15 2.34 11.42 -19.58
C VAL A 15 1.36 12.41 -20.23
N PHE A 16 0.05 12.16 -20.09
CA PHE A 16 -0.98 13.16 -20.35
C PHE A 16 -1.54 13.60 -19.00
N ALA A 17 -1.06 14.72 -18.49
CA ALA A 17 -1.63 15.38 -17.30
C ALA A 17 -2.31 16.68 -17.74
N VAL A 18 -3.54 16.92 -17.25
CA VAL A 18 -4.21 18.23 -17.35
C VAL A 18 -3.88 18.99 -16.07
N LYS A 19 -3.12 20.09 -16.21
CA LYS A 19 -2.67 20.92 -15.08
C LYS A 19 -3.68 22.02 -14.77
N VAL A 20 -4.09 22.14 -13.51
CA VAL A 20 -4.59 23.38 -12.92
C VAL A 20 -3.71 23.70 -11.71
N THR A 21 -3.26 24.94 -11.61
CA THR A 21 -2.24 25.38 -10.64
C THR A 21 -2.88 25.69 -9.28
N ALA A 22 -2.32 25.17 -8.19
CA ALA A 22 -2.57 25.66 -6.83
C ALA A 22 -1.25 26.04 -6.13
N ALA A 23 -1.34 27.02 -5.23
CA ALA A 23 -0.21 27.73 -4.62
C ALA A 23 0.36 27.00 -3.39
N ALA A 24 1.68 27.11 -3.21
CA ALA A 24 2.41 26.54 -2.07
C ALA A 24 2.11 27.28 -0.76
N ARG A 25 2.06 26.54 0.36
CA ARG A 25 2.08 27.08 1.72
C ARG A 25 3.49 26.98 2.29
N THR A 26 4.03 28.09 2.79
CA THR A 26 5.34 28.17 3.44
C THR A 26 5.19 28.41 4.94
N GLY A 27 5.95 27.65 5.74
CA GLY A 27 6.13 27.92 7.17
C GLY A 27 6.82 26.75 7.87
N PRO A 28 7.82 26.98 8.75
CA PRO A 28 8.44 25.92 9.52
C PRO A 28 7.65 25.70 10.81
N ALA A 29 7.23 24.47 11.07
CA ALA A 29 6.74 24.02 12.36
C ALA A 29 7.50 22.75 12.72
N ASP A 30 7.90 22.64 13.99
CA ASP A 30 8.47 21.42 14.60
C ASP A 30 7.71 20.21 14.07
N THR A 31 8.38 19.36 13.28
CA THR A 31 7.72 18.34 12.48
C THR A 31 7.00 17.38 13.42
N PRO A 32 5.65 17.39 13.46
CA PRO A 32 4.94 16.21 13.91
C PRO A 32 5.40 15.09 12.97
N ILE A 33 5.62 13.87 13.49
CA ILE A 33 5.67 12.69 12.63
C ILE A 33 4.38 12.70 11.82
N THR A 34 4.48 13.14 10.56
CA THR A 34 3.33 13.28 9.66
C THR A 34 2.98 11.88 9.22
N ARG A 35 2.04 11.26 9.93
CA ARG A 35 1.46 9.98 9.52
C ARG A 35 0.87 10.17 8.13
N THR A 36 1.42 9.50 7.14
CA THR A 36 0.96 9.60 5.76
C THR A 36 -0.33 8.79 5.63
N THR A 37 -1.38 9.41 5.09
CA THR A 37 -2.63 8.71 4.80
C THR A 37 -2.44 7.86 3.54
N PRO A 38 -2.64 6.53 3.60
CA PRO A 38 -2.48 5.69 2.43
C PRO A 38 -3.44 6.11 1.30
N TYR A 39 -2.93 6.17 0.08
CA TYR A 39 -3.70 6.50 -1.12
C TYR A 39 -4.38 7.89 -1.07
N ASP A 40 -3.81 8.85 -0.34
CA ASP A 40 -4.12 10.28 -0.44
C ASP A 40 -3.30 10.91 -1.59
N PHE A 41 -3.88 11.09 -2.78
CA PHE A 41 -3.15 11.61 -3.93
C PHE A 41 -3.29 13.14 -4.08
N ASP A 42 -4.26 13.75 -3.41
CA ASP A 42 -4.51 15.18 -3.48
C ASP A 42 -3.93 15.97 -2.28
N GLY A 43 -3.54 15.26 -1.23
CA GLY A 43 -2.86 15.75 -0.04
C GLY A 43 -3.80 16.40 0.97
N ASP A 44 -5.07 16.00 0.99
CA ASP A 44 -6.07 16.55 1.92
C ASP A 44 -6.13 15.82 3.28
N GLY A 45 -5.33 14.75 3.43
CA GLY A 45 -5.26 13.91 4.62
C GLY A 45 -6.20 12.72 4.60
N LYS A 46 -6.95 12.48 3.51
CA LYS A 46 -7.91 11.38 3.38
C LYS A 46 -7.51 10.41 2.28
N THR A 47 -7.88 9.14 2.47
CA THR A 47 -7.75 8.13 1.43
C THR A 47 -8.70 8.47 0.27
N ASP A 48 -8.14 8.60 -0.93
CA ASP A 48 -8.92 8.76 -2.15
C ASP A 48 -9.46 7.43 -2.67
N PHE A 49 -10.60 7.51 -3.37
CA PHE A 49 -11.12 6.37 -4.11
C PHE A 49 -10.31 6.19 -5.39
N SER A 50 -9.41 5.21 -5.38
CA SER A 50 -8.50 4.96 -6.49
C SER A 50 -8.59 3.53 -7.01
N ILE A 51 -8.45 3.38 -8.33
CA ILE A 51 -8.31 2.08 -9.00
C ILE A 51 -7.15 2.08 -9.99
N PHE A 52 -6.60 0.90 -10.25
CA PHE A 52 -5.69 0.64 -11.35
C PHE A 52 -6.34 -0.31 -12.36
N ARG A 53 -6.48 0.17 -13.60
CA ARG A 53 -6.95 -0.62 -14.73
C ARG A 53 -5.77 -1.30 -15.41
N GLY A 54 -5.45 -2.51 -14.95
CA GLY A 54 -4.29 -3.26 -15.43
C GLY A 54 -4.33 -3.60 -16.92
N SER A 55 -5.50 -3.76 -17.54
CA SER A 55 -5.63 -3.99 -18.99
C SER A 55 -5.11 -2.84 -19.84
N GLU A 56 -5.10 -1.62 -19.31
CA GLU A 56 -4.77 -0.39 -20.03
C GLU A 56 -3.50 0.30 -19.49
N GLY A 57 -3.11 -0.04 -18.24
CA GLY A 57 -2.03 0.61 -17.50
C GLY A 57 -2.43 2.00 -17.01
N ILE A 58 -3.69 2.18 -16.60
CA ILE A 58 -4.25 3.49 -16.23
C ILE A 58 -4.67 3.49 -14.76
N TRP A 59 -4.19 4.49 -14.03
CA TRP A 59 -4.67 4.87 -12.72
C TRP A 59 -5.87 5.78 -12.86
N TRP A 60 -6.92 5.52 -12.09
CA TRP A 60 -8.04 6.41 -11.93
C TRP A 60 -8.14 6.76 -10.46
N ASN A 61 -8.14 8.05 -10.15
CA ASN A 61 -8.27 8.55 -8.80
C ASN A 61 -9.45 9.51 -8.76
N ARG A 62 -10.32 9.36 -7.76
CA ARG A 62 -11.35 10.32 -7.41
C ARG A 62 -10.94 10.99 -6.11
N HIS A 63 -10.56 12.25 -6.23
CA HIS A 63 -10.12 13.10 -5.14
C HIS A 63 -11.21 13.20 -4.07
N SER A 64 -10.81 13.06 -2.81
CA SER A 64 -11.69 13.17 -1.65
C SER A 64 -12.03 14.63 -1.31
N SER A 65 -11.17 15.58 -1.69
CA SER A 65 -11.36 17.01 -1.39
C SER A 65 -12.39 17.72 -2.29
N ASP A 66 -12.53 17.30 -3.55
CA ASP A 66 -13.33 18.00 -4.57
C ASP A 66 -14.15 17.10 -5.51
N ASP A 67 -14.13 15.78 -5.25
CA ASP A 67 -14.82 14.75 -6.03
C ASP A 67 -14.39 14.65 -7.51
N GLN A 68 -13.35 15.36 -7.95
CA GLN A 68 -12.86 15.31 -9.32
C GLN A 68 -12.18 13.98 -9.61
N VAL A 69 -12.37 13.50 -10.84
CA VAL A 69 -11.77 12.23 -11.30
C VAL A 69 -10.61 12.52 -12.24
N TYR A 70 -9.44 12.02 -11.86
CA TYR A 70 -8.21 12.10 -12.62
C TYR A 70 -7.85 10.72 -13.15
N ALA A 71 -7.45 10.68 -14.42
CA ALA A 71 -7.00 9.45 -15.07
C ALA A 71 -5.59 9.66 -15.59
N MET A 72 -4.71 8.70 -15.31
CA MET A 72 -3.32 8.80 -15.70
C MET A 72 -2.77 7.47 -16.18
N ARG A 73 -2.25 7.47 -17.40
CA ARG A 73 -1.61 6.29 -17.97
C ARG A 73 -0.17 6.17 -17.47
N PHE A 74 0.01 5.46 -16.37
CA PHE A 74 1.31 5.17 -15.77
C PHE A 74 1.38 3.70 -15.34
N GLY A 75 1.64 2.83 -16.32
CA GLY A 75 1.71 1.40 -16.15
C GLY A 75 1.54 0.65 -17.46
N GLN A 76 1.59 -0.67 -17.37
CA GLN A 76 1.40 -1.61 -18.46
C GLN A 76 0.58 -2.83 -18.00
N PHE A 77 0.20 -3.68 -18.95
CA PHE A 77 -0.44 -4.95 -18.64
C PHE A 77 0.44 -5.79 -17.71
N GLN A 78 -0.15 -6.30 -16.62
CA GLN A 78 0.50 -7.08 -15.55
C GLN A 78 1.37 -6.30 -14.56
N ASP A 79 1.51 -4.98 -14.69
CA ASP A 79 2.12 -4.19 -13.64
C ASP A 79 1.30 -4.29 -12.35
N LYS A 80 1.99 -4.39 -11.20
CA LYS A 80 1.35 -4.35 -9.89
C LYS A 80 1.28 -2.90 -9.41
N PRO A 81 0.10 -2.38 -9.03
CA PRO A 81 0.00 -1.06 -8.40
C PRO A 81 0.64 -1.06 -7.01
N VAL A 82 1.46 -0.06 -6.69
CA VAL A 82 2.25 0.01 -5.43
C VAL A 82 2.40 1.45 -4.92
N ALA A 83 1.37 2.28 -5.07
CA ALA A 83 1.39 3.69 -4.69
C ALA A 83 1.72 3.88 -3.20
N ALA A 84 2.53 4.90 -2.91
CA ALA A 84 2.94 5.34 -1.57
C ALA A 84 3.62 6.72 -1.69
N ASP A 85 3.87 7.42 -0.60
CA ASP A 85 4.63 8.69 -0.61
C ASP A 85 6.15 8.42 -0.69
N PHE A 86 6.69 8.22 -1.90
CA PHE A 86 8.10 7.93 -2.12
C PHE A 86 8.98 9.18 -2.11
N THR A 87 8.41 10.37 -2.31
CA THR A 87 9.13 11.64 -2.35
C THR A 87 9.15 12.39 -1.02
N GLY A 88 8.24 12.05 -0.10
CA GLY A 88 8.05 12.69 1.20
C GLY A 88 7.33 14.03 1.09
N ASP A 89 6.47 14.21 0.09
CA ASP A 89 5.74 15.46 -0.14
C ASP A 89 4.36 15.47 0.55
N GLY A 90 4.02 14.39 1.26
CA GLY A 90 2.75 14.21 1.95
C GLY A 90 1.63 13.68 1.06
N LYS A 91 1.93 13.30 -0.19
CA LYS A 91 0.98 12.71 -1.13
C LYS A 91 1.44 11.34 -1.58
N SER A 92 0.48 10.49 -1.91
CA SER A 92 0.74 9.22 -2.55
C SER A 92 1.22 9.45 -3.98
N ASP A 93 2.43 8.99 -4.28
CA ASP A 93 2.95 8.91 -5.63
C ASP A 93 2.34 7.71 -6.37
N ILE A 94 2.01 7.90 -7.64
CA ILE A 94 1.58 6.80 -8.50
C ILE A 94 2.78 5.92 -8.80
N ALA A 95 2.72 4.63 -8.46
CA ALA A 95 3.83 3.72 -8.68
C ALA A 95 3.40 2.33 -9.14
N VAL A 96 4.23 1.71 -9.99
CA VAL A 96 4.04 0.33 -10.45
C VAL A 96 5.29 -0.51 -10.25
N PHE A 97 5.09 -1.77 -9.84
CA PHE A 97 6.12 -2.80 -9.80
C PHE A 97 5.93 -3.78 -10.96
N ARG A 98 6.91 -3.83 -11.87
CA ARG A 98 6.95 -4.70 -13.04
C ARG A 98 7.84 -5.90 -12.80
N ASN A 99 7.23 -7.07 -12.69
CA ASN A 99 7.92 -8.34 -12.41
C ASN A 99 7.47 -9.47 -13.34
N ASP A 100 7.10 -9.13 -14.58
CA ASP A 100 6.83 -10.11 -15.62
C ASP A 100 8.08 -10.96 -15.95
N PRO A 101 7.96 -12.10 -16.66
CA PRO A 101 9.11 -12.96 -16.95
C PRO A 101 10.27 -12.30 -17.70
N ALA A 102 10.06 -11.14 -18.35
CA ALA A 102 11.08 -10.37 -19.03
C ALA A 102 11.75 -9.30 -18.14
N HIS A 103 11.18 -8.99 -16.96
CA HIS A 103 11.66 -7.94 -16.06
C HIS A 103 12.01 -8.47 -14.67
N LEU A 104 13.22 -8.15 -14.20
CA LEU A 104 13.76 -8.60 -12.91
C LEU A 104 13.25 -7.79 -11.70
N GLY A 105 11.98 -7.37 -11.67
CA GLY A 105 11.45 -6.52 -10.61
C GLY A 105 11.93 -5.07 -10.74
N VAL A 106 11.20 -4.28 -11.52
CA VAL A 106 11.50 -2.87 -11.80
C VAL A 106 10.37 -2.00 -11.24
N TRP A 107 10.73 -0.99 -10.48
CA TRP A 107 9.85 0.02 -9.92
C TRP A 107 9.83 1.24 -10.84
N TYR A 108 8.63 1.72 -11.15
CA TYR A 108 8.42 3.02 -11.77
C TYR A 108 7.58 3.85 -10.82
N ILE A 109 8.06 5.03 -10.46
CA ILE A 109 7.42 5.91 -9.48
C ILE A 109 7.25 7.27 -10.16
N LEU A 110 6.02 7.73 -10.28
CA LEU A 110 5.68 9.04 -10.78
C LEU A 110 5.49 10.00 -9.63
N HIS A 111 6.30 11.04 -9.61
CA HIS A 111 6.36 12.04 -8.57
C HIS A 111 5.14 12.96 -8.63
N SER A 112 4.45 13.08 -7.49
CA SER A 112 3.22 13.85 -7.34
C SER A 112 3.45 15.36 -7.57
N GLU A 113 4.62 15.88 -7.21
CA GLU A 113 4.94 17.31 -7.19
C GLU A 113 5.21 17.91 -8.58
N ASP A 114 5.68 17.10 -9.54
CA ASP A 114 6.13 17.61 -10.84
C ASP A 114 5.86 16.70 -12.05
N ASN A 115 5.30 15.49 -11.85
CA ASN A 115 5.09 14.46 -12.88
C ASN A 115 6.38 13.97 -13.58
N SER A 116 7.56 14.21 -13.00
CA SER A 116 8.76 13.45 -13.35
C SER A 116 8.64 12.03 -12.79
N PHE A 117 9.53 11.12 -13.20
CA PHE A 117 9.49 9.75 -12.70
C PHE A 117 10.88 9.19 -12.42
N SER A 118 10.93 8.34 -11.40
CA SER A 118 12.09 7.54 -11.03
C SER A 118 11.92 6.09 -11.47
N VAL A 119 13.05 5.44 -11.75
CA VAL A 119 13.11 4.01 -12.09
C VAL A 119 14.16 3.33 -11.22
N PHE A 120 13.77 2.25 -10.55
CA PHE A 120 14.68 1.46 -9.72
C PHE A 120 14.57 -0.02 -10.04
N THR A 121 15.70 -0.73 -10.02
CA THR A 121 15.73 -2.19 -10.13
C THR A 121 15.95 -2.77 -8.74
N LEU A 122 14.90 -3.36 -8.16
CA LEU A 122 14.95 -4.07 -6.89
C LEU A 122 13.91 -5.18 -6.89
N GLY A 123 14.38 -6.42 -7.04
CA GLY A 123 13.58 -7.62 -6.91
C GLY A 123 13.91 -8.70 -7.94
N ALA A 124 12.93 -9.58 -8.16
CA ALA A 124 12.93 -10.66 -9.12
C ALA A 124 11.47 -11.01 -9.47
N GLY A 125 11.26 -11.85 -10.49
CA GLY A 125 9.91 -12.16 -11.00
C GLY A 125 8.92 -12.71 -9.96
N VAL A 126 9.38 -13.39 -8.92
CA VAL A 126 8.53 -13.98 -7.86
C VAL A 126 8.38 -13.09 -6.62
N ASP A 127 9.13 -12.00 -6.55
CA ASP A 127 9.17 -11.18 -5.35
C ASP A 127 7.86 -10.38 -5.21
N LEU A 128 7.44 -10.16 -3.96
CA LEU A 128 6.24 -9.42 -3.59
C LEU A 128 6.64 -7.99 -3.20
N PRO A 129 6.14 -6.94 -3.86
CA PRO A 129 6.43 -5.57 -3.45
C PRO A 129 5.80 -5.28 -2.09
N ALA A 130 6.51 -4.51 -1.27
CA ALA A 130 6.10 -4.17 0.09
C ALA A 130 6.68 -2.81 0.51
N PRO A 131 6.38 -1.71 -0.22
CA PRO A 131 6.91 -0.39 0.13
C PRO A 131 6.37 0.07 1.50
N ALA A 132 7.24 0.66 2.30
CA ALA A 132 6.96 1.28 3.59
C ALA A 132 8.19 2.10 4.03
N ASP A 133 8.07 2.96 5.02
CA ASP A 133 9.20 3.74 5.56
C ASP A 133 10.03 2.88 6.54
N TYR A 134 11.05 2.17 6.07
CA TYR A 134 11.86 1.30 6.94
C TYR A 134 13.10 2.00 7.52
N ASP A 135 13.37 3.25 7.15
CA ASP A 135 14.49 4.04 7.69
C ASP A 135 14.07 5.27 8.51
N GLY A 136 12.77 5.50 8.64
CA GLY A 136 12.14 6.49 9.51
C GLY A 136 12.28 7.92 9.00
N ASP A 137 12.45 8.10 7.69
CA ASP A 137 12.68 9.42 7.09
C ASP A 137 11.40 10.11 6.58
N GLY A 138 10.25 9.47 6.78
CA GLY A 138 8.93 9.94 6.36
C GLY A 138 8.60 9.61 4.91
N ARG A 139 9.44 8.85 4.21
CA ARG A 139 9.22 8.43 2.81
C ARG A 139 9.05 6.92 2.76
N ALA A 140 8.21 6.46 1.84
CA ALA A 140 8.17 5.05 1.50
C ALA A 140 9.48 4.63 0.83
N ASP A 141 10.11 3.60 1.39
CA ASP A 141 11.21 2.90 0.73
C ASP A 141 10.66 1.92 -0.30
N ILE A 142 11.44 1.66 -1.35
CA ILE A 142 11.18 0.49 -2.19
C ILE A 142 11.67 -0.76 -1.48
N ALA A 143 10.79 -1.76 -1.38
CA ALA A 143 11.13 -3.04 -0.78
C ALA A 143 10.38 -4.19 -1.42
N VAL A 144 11.01 -5.36 -1.40
CA VAL A 144 10.40 -6.61 -1.82
C VAL A 144 10.66 -7.73 -0.81
N PHE A 145 9.68 -8.63 -0.68
CA PHE A 145 9.83 -9.90 0.01
C PHE A 145 9.94 -11.04 -1.00
N ARG A 146 10.93 -11.93 -0.81
CA ARG A 146 11.10 -13.11 -1.65
C ARG A 146 10.43 -14.33 -1.01
N PRO A 147 9.25 -14.76 -1.49
CA PRO A 147 8.50 -15.85 -0.88
C PRO A 147 9.13 -17.23 -1.13
N THR A 148 10.18 -17.34 -1.94
CA THR A 148 10.88 -18.61 -2.18
C THR A 148 11.95 -18.91 -1.15
N ASN A 149 12.35 -17.95 -0.31
CA ASN A 149 13.36 -18.15 0.73
C ASN A 149 13.20 -17.28 1.99
N GLY A 150 12.19 -16.41 2.07
CA GLY A 150 11.91 -15.63 3.28
C GLY A 150 12.83 -14.42 3.49
N ILE A 151 13.42 -13.87 2.42
CA ILE A 151 14.35 -12.74 2.51
C ILE A 151 13.68 -11.45 2.05
N TRP A 152 13.81 -10.42 2.87
CA TRP A 152 13.50 -9.03 2.53
C TRP A 152 14.67 -8.36 1.84
N PHE A 153 14.39 -7.55 0.83
CA PHE A 153 15.32 -6.61 0.23
C PHE A 153 14.69 -5.23 0.28
N VAL A 154 15.34 -4.30 0.97
CA VAL A 154 14.84 -2.94 1.20
C VAL A 154 15.92 -1.98 0.74
N ARG A 155 15.53 -0.93 0.00
CA ARG A 155 16.41 0.18 -0.34
C ARG A 155 15.91 1.45 0.37
N ALA A 156 16.57 1.73 1.49
CA ALA A 156 16.42 2.94 2.30
C ALA A 156 16.50 4.20 1.43
N SER A 157 15.48 5.05 1.52
CA SER A 157 15.30 6.22 0.67
C SER A 157 16.29 7.32 1.06
N ALA A 158 16.56 7.52 2.35
CA ALA A 158 17.47 8.54 2.87
C ALA A 158 18.92 8.32 2.42
N SER A 159 19.37 7.05 2.43
CA SER A 159 20.76 6.68 2.13
C SER A 159 20.98 6.13 0.72
N GLY A 160 19.91 5.68 0.05
CA GLY A 160 19.95 4.94 -1.20
C GLY A 160 20.58 3.54 -1.10
N LYS A 161 20.95 3.08 0.10
CA LYS A 161 21.59 1.78 0.33
C LYS A 161 20.56 0.66 0.38
N THR A 162 20.92 -0.49 -0.17
CA THR A 162 20.11 -1.70 -0.10
C THR A 162 20.63 -2.64 0.98
N PHE A 163 19.73 -3.17 1.81
CA PHE A 163 20.04 -4.27 2.71
C PHE A 163 19.17 -5.49 2.41
N ALA A 164 19.66 -6.66 2.83
CA ALA A 164 18.93 -7.91 2.78
C ALA A 164 18.76 -8.46 4.20
N ARG A 165 17.53 -8.83 4.57
CA ARG A 165 17.20 -9.33 5.92
C ARG A 165 16.46 -10.66 5.81
N PRO A 166 17.04 -11.79 6.26
CA PRO A 166 16.30 -13.04 6.38
C PRO A 166 15.30 -12.92 7.54
N PHE A 167 14.03 -12.65 7.21
CA PHE A 167 12.96 -12.51 8.19
C PHE A 167 11.64 -13.01 7.59
N GLY A 168 11.46 -14.32 7.65
CA GLY A 168 10.31 -15.01 7.12
C GLY A 168 10.68 -16.41 6.62
N MET A 169 9.71 -17.09 6.06
CA MET A 169 9.85 -18.43 5.48
C MET A 169 9.24 -18.48 4.08
N VAL A 170 9.39 -19.65 3.45
CA VAL A 170 8.78 -19.93 2.15
C VAL A 170 7.25 -19.77 2.26
N ASN A 171 6.66 -19.06 1.31
CA ASN A 171 5.22 -18.75 1.21
C ASN A 171 4.63 -17.83 2.29
N ASP A 172 5.43 -17.26 3.18
CA ASP A 172 4.97 -16.16 4.03
C ASP A 172 4.58 -14.93 3.15
N LYS A 173 3.77 -14.03 3.70
CA LYS A 173 3.28 -12.81 3.03
C LYS A 173 3.80 -11.57 3.74
N PRO A 174 4.36 -10.58 3.02
CA PRO A 174 4.81 -9.34 3.66
C PRO A 174 3.62 -8.52 4.14
N VAL A 175 3.68 -8.04 5.38
CA VAL A 175 2.66 -7.20 6.03
C VAL A 175 3.31 -6.08 6.86
N PRO A 176 4.23 -5.29 6.26
CA PRO A 176 4.95 -4.26 6.99
C PRO A 176 3.98 -3.16 7.46
N ALA A 177 4.19 -2.68 8.67
CA ALA A 177 3.50 -1.54 9.25
C ALA A 177 4.23 -1.12 10.54
N ASP A 178 3.94 0.05 11.08
CA ASP A 178 4.45 0.49 12.38
C ASP A 178 3.62 -0.13 13.52
N TYR A 179 3.99 -1.33 14.01
CA TYR A 179 3.23 -2.02 15.06
C TYR A 179 3.66 -1.62 16.48
N ASP A 180 4.70 -0.81 16.64
CA ASP A 180 5.18 -0.36 17.95
C ASP A 180 5.06 1.15 18.20
N GLY A 181 4.72 1.92 17.17
CA GLY A 181 4.38 3.34 17.20
C GLY A 181 5.59 4.25 17.17
N ASP A 182 6.72 3.79 16.64
CA ASP A 182 7.96 4.59 16.56
C ASP A 182 8.07 5.46 15.30
N GLY A 183 7.07 5.38 14.42
CA GLY A 183 7.01 6.11 13.15
C GLY A 183 7.79 5.43 12.02
N THR A 184 8.41 4.27 12.26
CA THR A 184 9.12 3.47 11.27
C THR A 184 8.38 2.15 11.05
N ALA A 185 8.31 1.69 9.81
CA ALA A 185 7.70 0.41 9.48
C ALA A 185 8.52 -0.76 10.01
N ASP A 186 7.85 -1.67 10.71
CA ASP A 186 8.40 -2.94 11.14
C ASP A 186 8.47 -3.92 9.97
N LEU A 187 9.52 -4.76 9.97
CA LEU A 187 9.53 -5.93 9.11
C LEU A 187 8.54 -6.95 9.67
N ALA A 188 7.51 -7.29 8.90
CA ALA A 188 6.49 -8.22 9.37
C ALA A 188 6.00 -9.17 8.28
N VAL A 189 5.78 -10.43 8.64
CA VAL A 189 5.22 -11.44 7.75
C VAL A 189 4.03 -12.17 8.36
N TYR A 190 3.03 -12.47 7.53
CA TYR A 190 1.95 -13.39 7.86
C TYR A 190 2.24 -14.78 7.27
N ARG A 191 2.07 -15.82 8.09
CA ARG A 191 2.20 -17.22 7.70
C ARG A 191 0.80 -17.84 7.52
N PRO A 192 0.32 -18.00 6.29
CA PRO A 192 -1.07 -18.42 6.06
C PRO A 192 -1.42 -19.81 6.60
N VAL A 193 -0.43 -20.72 6.66
CA VAL A 193 -0.66 -22.10 7.10
C VAL A 193 -1.01 -22.17 8.59
N THR A 194 -0.40 -21.32 9.42
CA THR A 194 -0.55 -21.35 10.88
C THR A 194 -1.42 -20.21 11.42
N GLY A 195 -1.63 -19.16 10.62
CA GLY A 195 -2.29 -17.92 11.06
C GLY A 195 -1.40 -17.10 11.99
N GLU A 196 -0.08 -17.15 11.76
CA GLU A 196 0.91 -16.46 12.60
C GLU A 196 1.41 -15.18 11.94
N TRP A 197 1.49 -14.12 12.73
CA TRP A 197 2.12 -12.85 12.43
C TRP A 197 3.48 -12.83 13.12
N TRP A 198 4.54 -12.63 12.35
CA TRP A 198 5.90 -12.48 12.84
C TRP A 198 6.32 -11.05 12.57
N ILE A 199 6.56 -10.28 13.63
CA ILE A 199 6.84 -8.84 13.55
C ILE A 199 8.20 -8.60 14.21
N GLN A 200 9.13 -7.99 13.48
CA GLN A 200 10.41 -7.52 13.99
C GLN A 200 10.37 -6.00 14.07
N ARG A 201 10.40 -5.51 15.30
CA ARG A 201 10.31 -4.10 15.62
C ARG A 201 11.50 -3.30 15.09
N SER A 202 11.21 -2.16 14.49
CA SER A 202 12.19 -1.14 14.09
C SER A 202 12.97 -0.59 15.30
N SER A 203 12.26 -0.29 16.39
CA SER A 203 12.79 0.43 17.55
C SER A 203 13.85 -0.33 18.35
N ASP A 204 13.70 -1.65 18.51
CA ASP A 204 14.55 -2.47 19.38
C ASP A 204 14.96 -3.83 18.77
N GLY A 205 14.41 -4.20 17.60
CA GLY A 205 14.66 -5.48 16.94
C GLY A 205 13.96 -6.69 17.60
N GLU A 206 13.11 -6.49 18.61
CA GLU A 206 12.33 -7.55 19.26
C GLU A 206 11.43 -8.23 18.23
N VAL A 207 11.39 -9.57 18.28
CA VAL A 207 10.51 -10.38 17.44
C VAL A 207 9.28 -10.81 18.23
N ARG A 208 8.11 -10.42 17.76
CA ARG A 208 6.81 -10.85 18.28
C ARG A 208 6.18 -11.88 17.35
N VAL A 209 5.58 -12.90 17.95
CA VAL A 209 4.82 -13.92 17.24
C VAL A 209 3.40 -13.95 17.80
N ILE A 210 2.44 -13.60 16.97
CA ILE A 210 1.03 -13.49 17.36
C ILE A 210 0.22 -14.39 16.45
N ARG A 211 -0.68 -15.20 17.02
CA ARG A 211 -1.58 -16.03 16.24
C ARG A 211 -2.95 -15.36 16.14
N PHE A 212 -3.31 -14.91 14.95
CA PHE A 212 -4.57 -14.21 14.71
C PHE A 212 -5.03 -14.39 13.26
N GLY A 213 -6.31 -14.72 13.08
CA GLY A 213 -6.88 -15.08 11.78
C GLY A 213 -6.83 -16.58 11.46
N LEU A 214 -7.40 -16.93 10.31
CA LEU A 214 -7.46 -18.29 9.77
C LEU A 214 -6.71 -18.38 8.43
N PRO A 215 -6.35 -19.60 7.99
CA PRO A 215 -5.84 -19.80 6.64
C PRO A 215 -6.79 -19.23 5.58
N ASN A 216 -6.24 -18.47 4.63
CA ASN A 216 -6.94 -17.77 3.54
C ASN A 216 -7.76 -16.53 3.95
N ASP A 217 -7.69 -16.07 5.21
CA ASP A 217 -8.15 -14.70 5.48
C ASP A 217 -7.20 -13.71 4.77
N ASN A 218 -7.76 -12.60 4.30
CA ASN A 218 -6.97 -11.50 3.75
C ASN A 218 -6.37 -10.68 4.88
N VAL A 219 -5.08 -10.42 4.80
CA VAL A 219 -4.35 -9.65 5.81
C VAL A 219 -4.37 -8.16 5.48
N VAL A 220 -4.85 -7.36 6.43
CA VAL A 220 -5.16 -5.93 6.23
C VAL A 220 -4.78 -5.11 7.47
N PRO A 221 -3.52 -5.16 7.94
CA PRO A 221 -3.12 -4.43 9.14
C PRO A 221 -3.21 -2.91 8.95
N GLY A 222 -3.33 -2.19 10.07
CA GLY A 222 -3.29 -0.73 10.11
C GLY A 222 -4.01 -0.18 11.32
N ASP A 223 -3.99 1.13 11.52
CA ASP A 223 -4.46 1.78 12.75
C ASP A 223 -5.99 1.97 12.73
N PHE A 224 -6.75 0.96 13.15
CA PHE A 224 -8.23 1.00 13.21
C PHE A 224 -8.73 1.66 14.51
N THR A 225 -7.88 1.78 15.53
CA THR A 225 -8.26 2.33 16.84
C THR A 225 -7.87 3.80 17.02
N GLY A 226 -6.93 4.31 16.22
CA GLY A 226 -6.40 5.66 16.29
C GLY A 226 -5.34 5.84 17.36
N ASP A 227 -4.68 4.76 17.78
CA ASP A 227 -3.64 4.81 18.83
C ASP A 227 -2.24 5.15 18.29
N GLY A 228 -2.13 5.30 16.96
CA GLY A 228 -0.88 5.59 16.26
C GLY A 228 -0.05 4.34 15.94
N LYS A 229 -0.59 3.13 16.16
CA LYS A 229 0.06 1.86 15.80
C LYS A 229 -0.82 1.06 14.87
N ALA A 230 -0.19 0.24 14.06
CA ALA A 230 -0.92 -0.74 13.28
C ALA A 230 -1.53 -1.82 14.18
N ASP A 231 -2.85 -1.98 14.09
CA ASP A 231 -3.56 -3.14 14.59
C ASP A 231 -3.32 -4.33 13.66
N ILE A 232 -3.31 -5.53 14.24
CA ILE A 232 -3.35 -6.76 13.44
C ILE A 232 -4.80 -6.98 13.01
N ALA A 233 -5.06 -6.97 11.71
CA ALA A 233 -6.39 -7.16 11.19
C ALA A 233 -6.45 -8.14 10.01
N VAL A 234 -7.56 -8.89 9.96
CA VAL A 234 -7.88 -9.78 8.86
C VAL A 234 -9.32 -9.60 8.37
N PHE A 235 -9.54 -9.76 7.07
CA PHE A 235 -10.85 -9.79 6.45
C PHE A 235 -11.16 -11.20 5.91
N ARG A 236 -12.25 -11.78 6.40
CA ARG A 236 -12.74 -13.08 5.95
C ARG A 236 -13.77 -12.91 4.84
N ARG A 237 -13.33 -12.99 3.60
CA ARG A 237 -14.17 -12.83 2.39
C ARG A 237 -15.36 -13.79 2.30
N THR A 238 -15.25 -14.99 2.88
CA THR A 238 -16.30 -16.01 2.83
C THR A 238 -17.51 -15.67 3.69
N THR A 239 -17.32 -14.84 4.71
CA THR A 239 -18.37 -14.40 5.65
C THR A 239 -18.54 -12.89 5.72
N ALA A 240 -17.74 -12.13 4.96
CA ALA A 240 -17.66 -10.67 4.99
C ALA A 240 -17.46 -10.13 6.42
N GLU A 241 -16.55 -10.75 7.17
CA GLU A 241 -16.30 -10.43 8.56
C GLU A 241 -14.88 -9.89 8.75
N TRP A 242 -14.79 -8.76 9.45
CA TRP A 242 -13.56 -8.12 9.86
C TRP A 242 -13.20 -8.57 11.27
N PHE A 243 -11.92 -8.86 11.50
CA PHE A 243 -11.37 -9.18 12.81
C PHE A 243 -10.18 -8.26 13.06
N ILE A 244 -10.21 -7.53 14.16
CA ILE A 244 -9.17 -6.58 14.54
C ILE A 244 -8.66 -6.97 15.93
N LEU A 245 -7.35 -7.14 16.05
CA LEU A 245 -6.62 -7.30 17.31
C LEU A 245 -5.91 -5.98 17.62
N ARG A 246 -6.36 -5.37 18.70
CA ARG A 246 -6.02 -4.03 19.16
C ARG A 246 -4.58 -3.95 19.64
N SER A 247 -3.82 -2.99 19.12
CA SER A 247 -2.41 -2.75 19.44
C SER A 247 -2.21 -2.25 20.89
N GLU A 248 -3.19 -1.54 21.46
CA GLU A 248 -3.09 -0.84 22.73
C GLU A 248 -3.29 -1.74 23.96
N ASP A 249 -4.06 -2.83 23.82
CA ASP A 249 -4.42 -3.72 24.93
C ASP A 249 -4.46 -5.22 24.59
N GLY A 250 -4.30 -5.59 23.31
CA GLY A 250 -4.35 -6.99 22.87
C GLY A 250 -5.74 -7.64 22.92
N SER A 251 -6.79 -6.87 23.19
CA SER A 251 -8.18 -7.33 23.01
C SER A 251 -8.54 -7.36 21.53
N ASN A 252 -9.62 -8.06 21.16
CA ASN A 252 -10.06 -8.13 19.77
C ASN A 252 -11.57 -7.91 19.66
N TYR A 253 -11.97 -7.41 18.50
CA TYR A 253 -13.37 -7.29 18.11
C TYR A 253 -13.57 -7.76 16.67
N SER A 254 -14.80 -8.13 16.34
CA SER A 254 -15.20 -8.48 14.99
C SER A 254 -16.56 -7.91 14.66
N PHE A 255 -16.77 -7.65 13.38
CA PHE A 255 -18.04 -7.18 12.85
C PHE A 255 -18.18 -7.58 11.39
N ARG A 256 -19.42 -7.68 10.92
CA ARG A 256 -19.70 -7.96 9.51
C ARG A 256 -19.87 -6.65 8.75
N PHE A 257 -19.13 -6.51 7.67
CA PHE A 257 -19.26 -5.38 6.78
C PHE A 257 -18.88 -5.79 5.35
N GLY A 258 -19.82 -5.57 4.42
CA GLY A 258 -19.74 -6.03 3.04
C GLY A 258 -20.57 -7.28 2.74
N THR A 259 -20.30 -7.89 1.59
CA THR A 259 -20.97 -9.12 1.14
C THR A 259 -19.94 -10.19 0.75
N ASN A 260 -20.40 -11.42 0.57
CA ASN A 260 -19.52 -12.53 0.20
C ASN A 260 -18.73 -12.19 -1.06
N ASN A 261 -17.41 -12.44 -1.03
CA ASN A 261 -16.47 -12.16 -2.11
C ASN A 261 -16.25 -10.67 -2.42
N THR A 262 -16.67 -9.74 -1.56
CA THR A 262 -16.14 -8.38 -1.60
C THR A 262 -14.64 -8.33 -1.32
N VAL A 263 -13.98 -7.26 -1.75
CA VAL A 263 -12.55 -7.01 -1.55
C VAL A 263 -12.40 -6.01 -0.39
N ALA A 264 -11.53 -6.28 0.58
CA ALA A 264 -11.22 -5.31 1.63
C ALA A 264 -10.29 -4.21 1.10
N VAL A 265 -10.61 -2.95 1.40
CA VAL A 265 -9.90 -1.76 0.93
C VAL A 265 -9.82 -0.73 2.06
N PRO A 266 -9.26 -1.06 3.23
CA PRO A 266 -9.25 -0.14 4.37
C PRO A 266 -8.44 1.12 4.06
N GLY A 267 -8.88 2.25 4.61
CA GLY A 267 -8.32 3.58 4.33
C GLY A 267 -8.91 4.58 5.31
N ASP A 268 -8.25 5.72 5.54
CA ASP A 268 -8.80 6.81 6.34
C ASP A 268 -9.65 7.71 5.42
N TYR A 269 -10.86 7.26 5.10
CA TYR A 269 -11.71 7.94 4.11
C TYR A 269 -12.46 9.13 4.69
N ASP A 270 -12.62 9.19 6.01
CA ASP A 270 -13.28 10.30 6.69
C ASP A 270 -12.31 11.37 7.25
N GLY A 271 -11.01 11.04 7.34
CA GLY A 271 -9.93 11.94 7.75
C GLY A 271 -9.81 12.09 9.26
N ASP A 272 -10.32 11.14 10.04
CA ASP A 272 -10.31 11.20 11.50
C ASP A 272 -9.03 10.65 12.14
N GLY A 273 -8.11 10.15 11.32
CA GLY A 273 -6.89 9.52 11.81
C GLY A 273 -7.06 8.05 12.14
N LYS A 274 -8.09 7.36 11.67
CA LYS A 274 -8.21 5.89 11.76
C LYS A 274 -8.43 5.29 10.38
N LEU A 275 -8.03 4.04 10.22
CA LEU A 275 -8.49 3.27 9.07
C LEU A 275 -9.97 2.91 9.26
N ASP A 276 -10.76 3.29 8.28
CA ASP A 276 -12.13 2.82 8.11
C ASP A 276 -12.14 1.42 7.49
N ALA A 277 -13.04 0.57 7.98
CA ALA A 277 -13.32 -0.68 7.30
C ALA A 277 -14.12 -0.40 6.02
N ALA A 278 -13.52 -0.70 4.87
CA ALA A 278 -14.13 -0.47 3.58
C ALA A 278 -14.05 -1.69 2.68
N VAL A 279 -15.07 -1.88 1.85
CA VAL A 279 -15.16 -2.97 0.89
C VAL A 279 -15.47 -2.49 -0.52
N TRP A 280 -14.91 -3.17 -1.51
CA TRP A 280 -15.12 -2.92 -2.93
C TRP A 280 -15.65 -4.15 -3.66
N LEU A 281 -16.69 -3.96 -4.47
CA LEU A 281 -17.30 -4.98 -5.32
C LEU A 281 -16.75 -4.83 -6.74
N GLY A 282 -15.63 -5.49 -7.03
CA GLY A 282 -14.92 -5.32 -8.30
C GLY A 282 -15.78 -5.40 -9.58
N PRO A 283 -16.70 -6.37 -9.71
CA PRO A 283 -17.55 -6.46 -10.90
C PRO A 283 -18.50 -5.27 -11.12
N SER A 284 -18.99 -4.65 -10.05
CA SER A 284 -19.96 -3.53 -10.11
C SER A 284 -19.34 -2.16 -9.82
N GLY A 285 -18.09 -2.13 -9.35
CA GLY A 285 -17.40 -0.90 -8.96
C GLY A 285 -17.96 -0.27 -7.68
N GLU A 286 -18.75 -0.99 -6.88
CA GLU A 286 -19.39 -0.41 -5.70
C GLU A 286 -18.44 -0.38 -4.50
N TRP A 287 -18.33 0.77 -3.85
CA TRP A 287 -17.58 0.99 -2.63
C TRP A 287 -18.54 1.22 -1.47
N PHE A 288 -18.25 0.58 -0.35
CA PHE A 288 -18.90 0.83 0.93
C PHE A 288 -17.81 1.09 1.96
N VAL A 289 -17.91 2.20 2.69
CA VAL A 289 -16.98 2.57 3.76
C VAL A 289 -17.78 2.70 5.05
N HIS A 290 -17.34 2.02 6.10
CA HIS A 290 -17.85 2.20 7.45
C HIS A 290 -16.98 3.24 8.16
N ARG A 291 -17.45 4.49 8.17
CA ARG A 291 -16.72 5.64 8.72
C ARG A 291 -16.59 5.52 10.22
N SER A 292 -15.36 5.55 10.70
CA SER A 292 -15.02 5.38 12.11
C SER A 292 -15.33 6.62 12.95
N VAL A 293 -15.50 7.80 12.31
CA VAL A 293 -15.86 9.05 13.01
C VAL A 293 -17.29 9.05 13.56
N ASP A 294 -18.23 8.39 12.88
CA ASP A 294 -19.67 8.49 13.20
C ASP A 294 -20.51 7.22 12.94
N ASP A 295 -19.87 6.07 12.65
CA ASP A 295 -20.51 4.80 12.26
C ASP A 295 -21.41 4.90 11.01
N GLY A 296 -21.30 6.00 10.25
CA GLY A 296 -22.06 6.23 9.03
C GLY A 296 -21.45 5.49 7.84
N ILE A 297 -22.29 5.20 6.83
CA ILE A 297 -21.85 4.50 5.61
C ILE A 297 -21.67 5.49 4.46
N THR A 298 -20.48 5.54 3.89
CA THR A 298 -20.26 6.13 2.57
C THR A 298 -20.51 5.07 1.50
N TYR A 299 -21.27 5.43 0.47
CA TYR A 299 -21.51 4.61 -0.71
C TYR A 299 -21.19 5.41 -1.97
N LEU A 300 -20.47 4.79 -2.89
CA LEU A 300 -20.30 5.31 -4.25
C LEU A 300 -19.99 4.18 -5.24
N THR A 301 -20.08 4.51 -6.52
CA THR A 301 -19.67 3.61 -7.61
C THR A 301 -18.46 4.20 -8.34
N PHE A 302 -17.34 3.49 -8.33
CA PHE A 302 -16.11 3.89 -8.99
C PHE A 302 -15.27 2.67 -9.40
N GLY A 303 -14.80 2.68 -10.64
CA GLY A 303 -14.14 1.53 -11.27
C GLY A 303 -15.10 0.56 -11.94
N ILE A 304 -14.53 -0.44 -12.60
CA ILE A 304 -15.24 -1.48 -13.35
C ILE A 304 -14.62 -2.86 -13.12
N ASN A 305 -15.28 -3.91 -13.62
CA ASN A 305 -14.76 -5.27 -13.56
C ASN A 305 -13.35 -5.38 -14.17
N GLY A 306 -12.43 -5.99 -13.43
CA GLY A 306 -11.03 -6.16 -13.82
C GLY A 306 -10.08 -5.06 -13.32
N ASP A 307 -10.62 -3.98 -12.75
CA ASP A 307 -9.80 -2.99 -12.03
C ASP A 307 -9.26 -3.58 -10.72
N THR A 308 -8.21 -2.98 -10.17
CA THR A 308 -7.69 -3.25 -8.82
C THR A 308 -7.89 -2.01 -7.97
N ALA A 309 -8.62 -2.11 -6.86
CA ALA A 309 -8.75 -1.01 -5.91
C ALA A 309 -7.42 -0.72 -5.21
N GLY A 310 -7.09 0.57 -5.05
CA GLY A 310 -5.82 1.07 -4.51
C GLY A 310 -5.44 0.40 -3.19
N PRO A 311 -6.17 0.63 -2.08
CA PRO A 311 -5.82 0.06 -0.77
C PRO A 311 -5.79 -1.48 -0.69
N ASN A 312 -6.31 -2.20 -1.69
CA ASN A 312 -6.19 -3.65 -1.78
C ASN A 312 -4.95 -4.13 -2.56
N ALA A 313 -4.21 -3.23 -3.23
CA ALA A 313 -3.14 -3.60 -4.16
C ALA A 313 -2.02 -4.46 -3.54
N LEU A 314 -1.83 -4.36 -2.23
CA LEU A 314 -0.82 -5.07 -1.45
C LEU A 314 -1.43 -6.03 -0.40
N VAL A 315 -2.72 -6.35 -0.54
CA VAL A 315 -3.41 -7.31 0.31
C VAL A 315 -3.25 -8.73 -0.26
N TRP A 316 -2.84 -9.68 0.58
CA TRP A 316 -2.43 -11.03 0.18
C TRP A 316 -3.41 -12.14 0.57
#